data_AF-A0A9E3GYL2-F1
#
_entry.id   AF-A0A9E3GYL2-F1
#
_cell.length_a   1.000
_cell.length_b   1.000
_cell.length_c   1.000
_cell.angle_alpha   90.00
_cell.angle_beta   90.00
_cell.angle_gamma   90.00
#
_symmetry.space_group_name_H-M   'P 1'
#
loop_
_entity.id
_entity.type
_entity.pdbx_description
1 polymer ?
#
loop_
_entity_poly.entity_id
_entity_poly.type
_entity_poly.pdbx_seq_one_letter_code
_entity_poly.pdbx_strand_id
1 'polypeptide(L)'
;MSYVMHLDRGVRVTISGITAEIACRGKHPAPLPLGIATDPDCYVIDTDHEFAGGQRQFIIRGHLRLPLTFAALEAAERCRDGEPPDFAISMHASAFAEDKQTGRYDACRLDLNEPGPILIDVDRDTWHGQIRNVSPMGSVLVEIPLVVSRNAPWDKVWARLNAAAAGLAQGGESGNKSCVNEVRQALDAWRKIDGFEASSRGGTAKGKRQRLYDSANALYHYCSLSVHADEHVESWTRADAVLALSTLCALLSARDP
;
A
#
# COMPACT_ATOMS: atom_id res chain seq x y z
N MET A 1 21.04 -0.16 -8.13
CA MET A 1 21.17 0.66 -9.35
C MET A 1 22.53 1.34 -9.35
N SER A 2 23.13 1.62 -10.51
CA SER A 2 24.48 2.22 -10.63
C SER A 2 24.45 3.36 -11.65
N TYR A 3 25.03 4.51 -11.30
CA TYR A 3 25.21 5.66 -12.20
C TYR A 3 26.70 5.88 -12.50
N VAL A 4 27.00 6.51 -13.64
CA VAL A 4 28.38 6.80 -14.09
C VAL A 4 28.52 8.30 -14.28
N MET A 5 29.48 8.90 -13.56
CA MET A 5 29.82 10.31 -13.68
C MET A 5 31.19 10.47 -14.36
N HIS A 6 31.27 11.33 -15.35
CA HIS A 6 32.53 11.70 -16.00
C HIS A 6 33.12 12.93 -15.30
N LEU A 7 34.33 12.80 -14.74
CA LEU A 7 35.02 13.86 -14.02
C LEU A 7 36.42 14.08 -14.58
N ASP A 8 36.81 15.35 -14.72
CA ASP A 8 38.16 15.75 -15.11
C ASP A 8 39.18 15.55 -13.97
N ARG A 9 40.48 15.50 -14.32
CA ARG A 9 41.58 15.39 -13.35
C ARG A 9 41.69 16.64 -12.47
N GLY A 10 42.05 16.49 -11.20
CA GLY A 10 42.24 17.59 -10.25
C GLY A 10 40.97 18.10 -9.57
N VAL A 11 39.83 17.44 -9.78
CA VAL A 11 38.53 17.82 -9.20
C VAL A 11 38.20 16.94 -8.00
N ARG A 12 37.78 17.52 -6.88
CA ARG A 12 37.13 16.77 -5.79
C ARG A 12 35.64 17.01 -5.87
N VAL A 13 34.84 15.95 -5.87
CA VAL A 13 33.39 16.06 -5.96
C VAL A 13 32.75 15.50 -4.70
N THR A 14 31.95 16.32 -4.04
CA THR A 14 31.09 15.91 -2.93
C THR A 14 29.67 15.79 -3.45
N ILE A 15 29.14 14.59 -3.49
CA ILE A 15 27.77 14.30 -3.90
C ILE A 15 26.92 14.20 -2.65
N SER A 16 25.90 15.05 -2.57
CA SER A 16 24.95 15.07 -1.46
C SER A 16 23.55 15.39 -1.98
N GLY A 17 22.54 14.92 -1.25
CA GLY A 17 21.14 15.17 -1.62
C GLY A 17 20.71 14.39 -2.86
N ILE A 18 21.09 13.12 -2.96
CA ILE A 18 20.47 12.22 -3.93
C ILE A 18 19.03 12.02 -3.48
N THR A 19 18.08 12.46 -4.30
CA THR A 19 16.65 12.29 -4.06
C THR A 19 16.01 11.51 -5.19
N ALA A 20 14.89 10.88 -4.89
CA ALA A 20 14.13 10.12 -5.86
C ALA A 20 12.65 10.42 -5.66
N GLU A 21 12.00 10.99 -6.66
CA GLU A 21 10.56 11.12 -6.71
C GLU A 21 9.95 9.79 -7.13
N ILE A 22 9.05 9.24 -6.32
CA ILE A 22 8.33 8.02 -6.64
C ILE A 22 6.91 8.36 -7.01
N ALA A 23 6.46 7.87 -8.16
CA ALA A 23 5.07 7.92 -8.57
C ALA A 23 4.55 6.50 -8.87
N CYS A 24 3.29 6.25 -8.55
CA CYS A 24 2.59 5.04 -8.98
C CYS A 24 1.87 5.32 -10.30
N ARG A 25 2.12 4.47 -11.28
CA ARG A 25 1.38 4.39 -12.53
C ARG A 25 0.31 3.31 -12.37
N GLY A 26 -0.94 3.74 -12.39
CA GLY A 26 -2.10 2.85 -12.37
C GLY A 26 -3.00 3.13 -13.56
N LYS A 27 -4.30 2.87 -13.43
CA LYS A 27 -5.29 3.22 -14.47
C LYS A 27 -5.48 4.73 -14.65
N HIS A 28 -4.88 5.55 -13.79
CA HIS A 28 -4.97 7.00 -13.88
C HIS A 28 -4.14 7.55 -15.05
N PRO A 29 -4.64 8.57 -15.78
CA PRO A 29 -3.93 9.16 -16.92
C PRO A 29 -2.65 9.89 -16.52
N ALA A 30 -2.49 10.25 -15.24
CA ALA A 30 -1.29 10.89 -14.70
C ALA A 30 -0.69 10.02 -13.58
N PRO A 31 0.66 9.88 -13.51
CA PRO A 31 1.33 9.21 -12.40
C PRO A 31 0.99 9.88 -11.07
N LEU A 32 0.67 9.08 -10.05
CA LEU A 32 0.32 9.56 -8.72
C LEU A 32 1.59 9.68 -7.86
N PRO A 33 2.02 10.89 -7.45
CA PRO A 33 3.20 11.05 -6.61
C PRO A 33 2.97 10.41 -5.23
N LEU A 34 3.86 9.51 -4.83
CA LEU A 34 3.83 8.84 -3.54
C LEU A 34 4.75 9.51 -2.51
N GLY A 35 5.79 10.21 -2.97
CA GLY A 35 6.70 10.95 -2.12
C GLY A 35 8.11 11.05 -2.70
N ILE A 36 9.03 11.55 -1.86
CA ILE A 36 10.44 11.74 -2.19
C ILE A 36 11.28 10.87 -1.27
N ALA A 37 12.00 9.89 -1.82
CA ALA A 37 13.05 9.20 -1.09
C ALA A 37 14.33 10.02 -1.12
N THR A 38 15.08 9.99 -0.02
CA THR A 38 16.37 10.66 0.09
C THR A 38 17.43 9.65 0.48
N ASP A 39 18.58 9.72 -0.16
CA ASP A 39 19.78 9.07 0.34
C ASP A 39 20.34 9.92 1.50
N PRO A 40 20.43 9.38 2.72
CA PRO A 40 21.01 10.11 3.85
C PRO A 40 22.53 10.25 3.76
N ASP A 41 23.19 9.47 2.91
CA ASP A 41 24.64 9.41 2.86
C ASP A 41 25.22 10.52 1.96
N CYS A 42 26.40 11.00 2.37
CA CYS A 42 27.20 11.95 1.59
C CYS A 42 28.41 11.21 1.02
N TYR A 43 28.62 11.30 -0.29
CA TYR A 43 29.69 10.60 -0.99
C TYR A 43 30.75 11.58 -1.45
N VAL A 44 32.00 11.38 -1.03
CA VAL A 44 33.13 12.19 -1.48
C VAL A 44 33.95 11.37 -2.47
N ILE A 45 34.04 11.86 -3.71
CA ILE A 45 34.87 11.32 -4.77
C ILE A 45 36.07 12.24 -4.96
N ASP A 46 37.27 11.71 -4.76
CA ASP A 46 38.50 12.39 -5.14
C ASP A 46 38.99 11.84 -6.48
N THR A 47 38.93 12.65 -7.53
CA THR A 47 39.30 12.19 -8.89
C THR A 47 40.77 11.91 -9.05
N ASP A 48 41.64 12.40 -8.16
CA ASP A 48 43.09 12.14 -8.26
C ASP A 48 43.47 10.75 -7.74
N HIS A 49 42.52 10.01 -7.17
CA HIS A 49 42.74 8.65 -6.70
C HIS A 49 42.58 7.65 -7.85
N GLU A 50 43.69 7.10 -8.35
CA GLU A 50 43.67 6.00 -9.33
C GLU A 50 43.57 4.65 -8.58
N PHE A 51 42.45 3.94 -8.76
CA PHE A 51 42.35 2.52 -8.39
C PHE A 51 43.12 1.66 -9.43
N ALA A 52 43.72 0.56 -8.99
CA ALA A 52 44.42 -0.37 -9.86
C ALA A 52 43.46 -0.92 -10.94
N GLY A 53 43.52 -0.42 -12.18
CA GLY A 53 42.63 -0.88 -13.26
C GLY A 53 42.35 0.07 -14.43
N GLY A 54 42.79 1.34 -14.40
CA GLY A 54 42.92 2.17 -15.61
C GLY A 54 41.65 2.77 -16.24
N GLN A 55 40.43 2.39 -15.83
CA GLN A 55 39.21 3.14 -16.13
C GLN A 55 38.58 3.71 -14.85
N ARG A 56 38.47 5.05 -14.77
CA ARG A 56 37.82 5.74 -13.65
C ARG A 56 36.31 5.73 -13.86
N GLN A 57 35.67 4.62 -13.49
CA GLN A 57 34.22 4.60 -13.26
C GLN A 57 33.97 4.54 -11.76
N PHE A 58 33.37 5.60 -11.21
CA PHE A 58 32.90 5.61 -9.83
C PHE A 58 31.46 5.11 -9.82
N ILE A 59 31.25 3.89 -9.37
CA ILE A 59 29.91 3.36 -9.09
C ILE A 59 29.61 3.66 -7.63
N ILE A 60 28.76 4.66 -7.38
CA ILE A 60 28.20 4.84 -6.04
C ILE A 60 26.95 3.98 -5.92
N ARG A 61 26.90 3.20 -4.84
CA ARG A 61 25.72 2.43 -4.45
C ARG A 61 25.04 3.17 -3.32
N GLY A 62 23.96 3.86 -3.66
CA GLY A 62 23.07 4.53 -2.70
C GLY A 62 21.97 3.61 -2.18
N HIS A 63 21.50 3.89 -0.96
CA HIS A 63 20.35 3.23 -0.37
C HIS A 63 19.20 4.24 -0.20
N LEU A 64 18.30 4.28 -1.19
CA LEU A 64 17.10 5.11 -1.10
C LEU A 64 16.15 4.53 -0.05
N ARG A 65 15.87 5.32 0.97
CA ARG A 65 14.82 5.00 1.94
C ARG A 65 13.51 5.56 1.43
N LEU A 66 12.64 4.67 0.96
CA LEU A 66 11.30 5.04 0.55
C LEU A 66 10.48 5.46 1.79
N PRO A 67 9.98 6.70 1.88
CA PRO A 67 9.05 7.09 2.92
C PRO A 67 7.65 6.59 2.54
N LEU A 68 7.45 5.27 2.56
CA LEU A 68 6.13 4.68 2.36
C LEU A 68 5.32 4.90 3.64
N THR A 69 4.77 6.10 3.78
CA THR A 69 3.74 6.40 4.78
C THR A 69 2.50 5.54 4.52
N PHE A 70 1.65 5.36 5.53
CA PHE A 70 0.37 4.68 5.33
C PHE A 70 -0.50 5.34 4.26
N ALA A 71 -0.46 6.67 4.17
CA ALA A 71 -1.17 7.42 3.13
C ALA A 71 -0.60 7.12 1.73
N ALA A 72 0.72 6.99 1.59
CA ALA A 72 1.36 6.64 0.32
C ALA A 72 1.03 5.20 -0.10
N LEU A 73 1.03 4.25 0.85
CA LEU A 73 0.61 2.87 0.59
C LEU A 73 -0.86 2.81 0.16
N GLU A 74 -1.75 3.51 0.87
CA GLU A 74 -3.17 3.59 0.51
C GLU A 74 -3.36 4.22 -0.88
N ALA A 75 -2.64 5.30 -1.18
CA ALA A 75 -2.67 5.96 -2.48
C ALA A 75 -2.21 5.02 -3.62
N ALA A 76 -1.12 4.27 -3.40
CA ALA A 76 -0.63 3.28 -4.34
C ALA A 76 -1.64 2.14 -4.55
N GLU A 77 -2.22 1.63 -3.47
CA GLU A 77 -3.29 0.63 -3.51
C GLU A 77 -4.50 1.11 -4.32
N ARG A 78 -4.94 2.36 -4.12
CA ARG A 78 -6.07 2.93 -4.89
C ARG A 78 -5.71 3.09 -6.36
N CYS A 79 -4.47 3.47 -6.65
CA CYS A 79 -4.00 3.68 -8.02
C CYS A 79 -3.95 2.37 -8.80
N ARG A 80 -3.47 1.27 -8.17
CA ARG A 80 -3.33 -0.04 -8.83
C ARG A 80 -4.67 -0.76 -9.01
N ASP A 81 -5.67 -0.50 -8.17
CA ASP A 81 -7.02 -1.06 -8.32
C ASP A 81 -7.02 -2.60 -8.50
N GLY A 82 -6.20 -3.30 -7.69
CA GLY A 82 -6.08 -4.76 -7.75
C GLY A 82 -5.01 -5.31 -8.70
N GLU A 83 -4.53 -4.52 -9.66
CA GLU A 83 -3.47 -4.89 -10.61
C GLU A 83 -2.06 -4.87 -9.98
N PRO A 84 -1.04 -5.44 -10.65
CA PRO A 84 0.36 -5.27 -10.26
C PRO A 84 0.73 -3.77 -10.25
N PRO A 85 1.43 -3.27 -9.22
CA PRO A 85 1.85 -1.89 -9.21
C PRO A 85 3.00 -1.65 -10.19
N ASP A 86 2.88 -0.58 -10.97
CA ASP A 86 3.95 0.00 -11.79
C ASP A 86 4.43 1.28 -11.08
N PHE A 87 5.71 1.35 -10.75
CA PHE A 87 6.33 2.52 -10.13
C PHE A 87 7.26 3.22 -11.10
N ALA A 88 7.09 4.53 -11.21
CA ALA A 88 8.00 5.43 -11.89
C ALA A 88 8.89 6.14 -10.86
N ILE A 89 10.20 5.97 -10.97
CA ILE A 89 11.19 6.61 -10.09
C ILE A 89 12.00 7.63 -10.89
N SER A 90 11.87 8.90 -10.55
CA SER A 90 12.67 9.99 -11.12
C SER A 90 13.77 10.38 -10.15
N MET A 91 15.01 10.16 -10.55
CA MET A 91 16.17 10.42 -9.71
C MET A 91 16.68 11.84 -9.92
N HIS A 92 17.08 12.49 -8.84
CA HIS A 92 17.71 13.81 -8.85
C HIS A 92 18.94 13.77 -7.95
N ALA A 93 20.04 14.37 -8.40
CA ALA A 93 21.21 14.50 -7.56
C ALA A 93 21.93 15.82 -7.85
N SER A 94 22.43 16.41 -6.78
CA SER A 94 23.32 17.56 -6.80
C SER A 94 24.72 17.16 -6.35
N ALA A 95 25.72 17.85 -6.87
CA ALA A 95 27.09 17.71 -6.43
C ALA A 95 27.74 19.08 -6.27
N PHE A 96 28.73 19.14 -5.39
CA PHE A 96 29.65 20.26 -5.28
C PHE A 96 31.00 19.80 -5.79
N ALA A 97 31.52 20.48 -6.81
CA ALA A 97 32.85 20.24 -7.36
C ALA A 97 33.81 21.30 -6.85
N GLU A 98 34.93 20.86 -6.27
CA GLU A 98 36.06 21.69 -5.87
C GLU A 98 37.17 21.53 -6.90
N ASP A 99 37.58 22.62 -7.52
CA ASP A 99 38.83 22.69 -8.27
C ASP A 99 39.99 22.86 -7.28
N LYS A 100 40.84 21.85 -7.16
CA LYS A 100 41.96 21.88 -6.21
C LYS A 100 43.05 22.88 -6.56
N GLN A 101 43.17 23.28 -7.83
CA GLN A 101 44.19 24.24 -8.26
C GLN A 101 43.79 25.66 -7.88
N THR A 102 42.50 25.99 -8.01
CA THR A 102 41.99 27.35 -7.74
C THR A 102 41.31 27.48 -6.38
N GLY A 103 40.98 26.36 -5.73
CA GLY A 103 40.20 26.31 -4.48
C GLY A 103 38.74 26.76 -4.63
N ARG A 104 38.23 26.81 -5.86
CA ARG A 104 36.86 27.25 -6.16
C ARG A 104 35.87 26.08 -6.05
N TYR A 105 34.66 26.40 -5.62
CA TYR A 105 33.54 25.47 -5.55
C TYR A 105 32.47 25.84 -6.56
N ASP A 106 32.02 24.86 -7.34
CA ASP A 106 30.88 24.99 -8.24
C ASP A 106 29.79 23.98 -7.87
N ALA A 107 28.54 24.44 -7.89
CA ALA A 107 27.38 23.57 -7.74
C ALA A 107 27.03 22.96 -9.10
N CYS A 108 27.02 21.64 -9.17
CA CYS A 108 26.72 20.88 -10.37
C CYS A 108 25.40 20.12 -10.18
N ARG A 109 24.54 20.18 -11.19
CA ARG A 109 23.45 19.21 -11.32
C ARG A 109 24.01 17.97 -11.99
N LEU A 110 23.76 16.79 -11.40
CA LEU A 110 24.18 15.55 -12.02
C LEU A 110 23.14 15.14 -13.05
N ASP A 111 23.60 14.97 -14.29
CA ASP A 111 22.79 14.39 -15.34
C ASP A 111 22.87 12.87 -15.22
N LEU A 112 21.71 12.23 -15.10
CA LEU A 112 21.62 10.78 -15.00
C LEU A 112 21.36 10.26 -16.41
N ASN A 113 22.20 9.32 -16.86
CA ASN A 113 22.27 8.89 -18.27
C ASN A 113 20.96 8.32 -18.86
N GLU A 114 19.91 8.10 -18.05
CA GLU A 114 18.60 7.67 -18.55
C GLU A 114 17.66 8.88 -18.68
N PRO A 115 17.26 9.25 -19.91
CA PRO A 115 16.30 10.34 -20.14
C PRO A 115 14.89 9.86 -19.81
N GLY A 116 14.58 9.65 -18.54
CA GLY A 116 13.23 9.28 -18.11
C GLY A 116 13.16 8.66 -16.72
N PRO A 117 11.93 8.51 -16.20
CA PRO A 117 11.71 7.77 -14.98
C PRO A 117 12.03 6.29 -15.18
N ILE A 118 12.65 5.70 -14.18
CA ILE A 118 12.91 4.27 -14.11
C ILE A 118 11.58 3.59 -13.78
N LEU A 119 11.18 2.63 -14.61
CA LEU A 119 9.96 1.87 -14.41
C LEU A 119 10.27 0.57 -13.66
N ILE A 120 9.52 0.31 -12.60
CA ILE A 120 9.63 -0.90 -11.79
C ILE A 120 8.27 -1.56 -11.76
N ASP A 121 8.19 -2.70 -12.44
CA ASP A 121 7.09 -3.64 -12.32
C ASP A 121 7.36 -4.55 -11.12
N VAL A 122 6.43 -4.56 -10.16
CA VAL A 122 6.46 -5.50 -9.03
C VAL A 122 5.31 -6.46 -9.22
N ASP A 123 5.57 -7.77 -9.13
CA ASP A 123 4.48 -8.73 -9.17
C ASP A 123 3.55 -8.57 -7.96
N ARG A 124 2.28 -8.90 -8.16
CA ARG A 124 1.23 -8.70 -7.15
C ARG A 124 1.55 -9.39 -5.83
N ASP A 125 2.06 -10.62 -5.88
CA ASP A 125 2.28 -11.44 -4.69
C ASP A 125 3.46 -10.91 -3.86
N THR A 126 4.55 -10.48 -4.53
CA THR A 126 5.68 -9.78 -3.90
C THR A 126 5.23 -8.48 -3.26
N TRP A 127 4.42 -7.69 -3.97
CA TRP A 127 3.88 -6.43 -3.43
C TRP A 127 3.02 -6.66 -2.18
N HIS A 128 2.12 -7.64 -2.22
CA HIS A 128 1.30 -8.02 -1.06
C HIS A 128 2.17 -8.53 0.10
N GLY A 129 3.20 -9.34 -0.18
CA GLY A 129 4.18 -9.76 0.80
C GLY A 129 4.90 -8.58 1.45
N GLN A 130 5.34 -7.60 0.67
CA GLN A 130 6.00 -6.40 1.15
C GLN A 130 5.09 -5.54 2.04
N ILE A 131 3.84 -5.29 1.64
CA ILE A 131 2.91 -4.50 2.47
C ILE A 131 2.62 -5.20 3.81
N ARG A 132 2.40 -6.53 3.79
CA ARG A 132 2.16 -7.32 5.00
C ARG A 132 3.34 -7.25 5.98
N ASN A 133 4.57 -7.17 5.45
CA ASN A 133 5.78 -7.02 6.27
C ASN A 133 5.95 -5.61 6.86
N VAL A 134 5.39 -4.58 6.21
CA VAL A 134 5.49 -3.18 6.65
C VAL A 134 4.42 -2.84 7.69
N SER A 135 3.26 -3.52 7.69
CA SER A 135 2.22 -3.24 8.68
C SER A 135 1.32 -4.44 8.99
N PRO A 136 1.30 -4.91 10.26
CA PRO A 136 0.33 -5.88 10.73
C PRO A 136 -1.13 -5.39 10.63
N MET A 137 -1.35 -4.08 10.67
CA MET A 137 -2.69 -3.46 10.56
C MET A 137 -3.11 -3.16 9.12
N GLY A 138 -2.16 -3.02 8.19
CA GLY A 138 -2.43 -2.80 6.76
C GLY A 138 -3.04 -4.01 6.06
N SER A 139 -2.78 -5.22 6.58
CA SER A 139 -3.26 -6.50 6.04
C SER A 139 -4.78 -6.62 5.95
N VAL A 140 -5.55 -5.87 6.74
CA VAL A 140 -7.02 -5.88 6.67
C VAL A 140 -7.55 -4.95 5.57
N LEU A 141 -6.78 -3.92 5.18
CA LEU A 141 -7.23 -2.87 4.23
C LEU A 141 -6.89 -3.17 2.77
N VAL A 142 -5.88 -4.00 2.49
CA VAL A 142 -5.36 -4.26 1.12
C VAL A 142 -6.24 -5.21 0.31
N GLU A 143 -7.09 -6.00 0.96
CA GLU A 143 -7.93 -7.01 0.28
C GLU A 143 -9.38 -6.57 0.08
N ILE A 144 -9.72 -5.34 0.48
CA ILE A 144 -11.07 -4.76 0.31
C ILE A 144 -11.09 -3.99 -1.02
N PRO A 145 -12.05 -4.23 -1.91
CA PRO A 145 -12.23 -3.41 -3.11
C PRO A 145 -12.27 -1.92 -2.74
N LEU A 146 -11.31 -1.18 -3.27
CA LEU A 146 -11.17 0.24 -3.00
C LEU A 146 -12.34 1.00 -3.64
N VAL A 147 -12.54 2.24 -3.17
CA VAL A 147 -13.71 3.11 -3.37
C VAL A 147 -14.26 3.21 -4.81
N VAL A 148 -13.47 2.85 -5.82
CA VAL A 148 -13.75 3.07 -7.24
C VAL A 148 -14.84 2.14 -7.81
N SER A 149 -15.11 0.97 -7.21
CA SER A 149 -16.13 0.02 -7.70
C SER A 149 -17.50 0.10 -6.97
N ARG A 150 -17.79 1.20 -6.25
CA ARG A 150 -19.00 1.35 -5.42
C ARG A 150 -20.25 1.74 -6.22
N ASN A 151 -20.61 0.94 -7.21
CA ASN A 151 -21.84 1.14 -7.98
C ASN A 151 -23.08 0.87 -7.12
N ALA A 152 -24.16 1.63 -7.32
CA ALA A 152 -25.44 1.31 -6.71
C ALA A 152 -25.90 -0.09 -7.16
N PRO A 153 -26.50 -0.92 -6.29
CA PRO A 153 -26.95 -0.62 -4.91
C PRO A 153 -25.94 -0.95 -3.80
N TRP A 154 -24.68 -1.23 -4.15
CA TRP A 154 -23.63 -1.69 -3.22
C TRP A 154 -22.99 -0.59 -2.39
N ASP A 155 -23.18 0.67 -2.77
CA ASP A 155 -22.76 1.86 -2.05
C ASP A 155 -23.09 1.79 -0.54
N LYS A 156 -24.28 1.28 -0.19
CA LYS A 156 -24.71 1.10 1.19
C LYS A 156 -23.89 0.05 1.95
N VAL A 157 -23.57 -1.07 1.31
CA VAL A 157 -22.73 -2.12 1.91
C VAL A 157 -21.33 -1.57 2.17
N TRP A 158 -20.77 -0.87 1.18
CA TRP A 158 -19.45 -0.26 1.29
C TRP A 158 -19.37 0.87 2.32
N ALA A 159 -20.42 1.70 2.44
CA ALA A 159 -20.51 2.73 3.47
C ALA A 159 -20.45 2.13 4.88
N ARG A 160 -21.18 1.02 5.10
CA ARG A 160 -21.17 0.27 6.36
C ARG A 160 -19.83 -0.39 6.64
N LEU A 161 -19.16 -0.92 5.61
CA LEU A 161 -17.82 -1.46 5.75
C LEU A 161 -16.80 -0.38 6.21
N ASN A 162 -16.87 0.84 5.66
CA ASN A 162 -16.01 1.94 6.12
C ASN A 162 -16.32 2.34 7.57
N ALA A 163 -17.62 2.38 7.94
CA ALA A 163 -18.03 2.68 9.31
C ALA A 163 -17.53 1.60 10.29
N ALA A 164 -17.56 0.33 9.88
CA ALA A 164 -17.00 -0.77 10.66
C ALA A 164 -15.49 -0.62 10.87
N ALA A 165 -14.75 -0.32 9.79
CA ALA A 165 -13.31 -0.05 9.87
C ALA A 165 -13.00 1.15 10.78
N ALA A 166 -13.80 2.22 10.72
CA ALA A 166 -13.67 3.36 11.61
C ALA A 166 -13.92 3.00 13.08
N GLY A 167 -14.92 2.15 13.37
CA GLY A 167 -15.16 1.61 14.72
C GLY A 167 -13.99 0.78 15.24
N LEU A 168 -13.41 -0.08 14.41
CA LEU A 168 -12.21 -0.84 14.77
C LEU A 168 -11.00 0.07 15.05
N ALA A 169 -10.84 1.13 14.24
CA ALA A 169 -9.77 2.11 14.41
C ALA A 169 -9.93 2.96 15.68
N GLN A 170 -11.17 3.31 16.05
CA GLN A 170 -11.48 3.98 17.32
C GLN A 170 -10.98 3.16 18.52
N GLY A 171 -11.07 1.83 18.43
CA GLY A 171 -10.63 0.91 19.47
C GLY A 171 -11.47 1.02 20.76
N GLY A 172 -11.03 0.29 21.79
CA GLY A 172 -11.82 0.10 23.00
C GLY A 172 -13.06 -0.77 22.77
N GLU A 173 -13.74 -1.13 23.85
CA GLU A 173 -14.91 -2.01 23.79
C GLU A 173 -16.06 -1.41 22.95
N SER A 174 -16.32 -0.11 23.11
CA SER A 174 -17.34 0.60 22.33
C SER A 174 -17.01 0.64 20.83
N GLY A 175 -15.74 0.85 20.46
CA GLY A 175 -15.28 0.81 19.08
C GLY A 175 -15.39 -0.59 18.47
N ASN A 176 -14.99 -1.62 19.23
CA ASN A 176 -15.12 -3.03 18.80
C ASN A 176 -16.59 -3.41 18.58
N LYS A 177 -17.48 -3.08 19.52
CA LYS A 177 -18.93 -3.31 19.39
C LYS A 177 -19.52 -2.55 18.21
N SER A 178 -19.10 -1.30 18.01
CA SER A 178 -19.49 -0.48 16.85
C SER A 178 -19.07 -1.14 15.53
N CYS A 179 -17.83 -1.64 15.44
CA CYS A 179 -17.34 -2.37 14.27
C CYS A 179 -18.25 -3.56 13.93
N VAL A 180 -18.51 -4.43 14.91
CA VAL A 180 -19.35 -5.63 14.72
C VAL A 180 -20.79 -5.27 14.32
N ASN A 181 -21.35 -4.20 14.91
CA ASN A 181 -22.68 -3.70 14.56
C ASN A 181 -22.76 -3.20 13.12
N GLU A 182 -21.74 -2.49 12.65
CA GLU A 182 -21.68 -2.00 11.27
C GLU A 182 -21.45 -3.15 10.27
N VAL A 183 -20.66 -4.17 10.62
CA VAL A 183 -20.55 -5.42 9.84
C VAL A 183 -21.92 -6.09 9.69
N ARG A 184 -22.69 -6.20 10.77
CA ARG A 184 -24.06 -6.75 10.74
C ARG A 184 -24.97 -5.97 9.78
N GLN A 185 -24.92 -4.65 9.85
CA GLN A 185 -25.71 -3.77 8.96
C GLN A 185 -25.27 -3.86 7.50
N ALA A 186 -23.98 -4.07 7.23
CA ALA A 186 -23.48 -4.32 5.88
C ALA A 186 -24.06 -5.63 5.30
N LEU A 187 -24.11 -6.70 6.11
CA LEU A 187 -24.71 -7.98 5.74
C LEU A 187 -26.23 -7.87 5.52
N ASP A 188 -26.93 -7.07 6.32
CA ASP A 188 -28.35 -6.76 6.10
C ASP A 188 -28.58 -6.04 4.76
N ALA A 189 -27.72 -5.08 4.43
CA ALA A 189 -27.78 -4.37 3.15
C ALA A 189 -27.48 -5.32 1.98
N TRP A 190 -26.45 -6.15 2.09
CA TRP A 190 -26.13 -7.18 1.10
C TRP A 190 -27.33 -8.12 0.90
N ARG A 191 -27.90 -8.65 1.98
CA ARG A 191 -29.06 -9.55 1.91
C ARG A 191 -30.23 -8.96 1.15
N LYS A 192 -30.48 -7.64 1.28
CA LYS A 192 -31.55 -6.93 0.55
C LYS A 192 -31.26 -6.79 -0.95
N ILE A 193 -30.00 -6.70 -1.34
CA ILE A 193 -29.57 -6.59 -2.74
C ILE A 193 -29.70 -7.95 -3.43
N ASP A 194 -29.19 -9.00 -2.80
CA ASP A 194 -29.06 -10.33 -3.40
C ASP A 194 -30.23 -11.28 -3.11
N GLY A 195 -31.08 -10.95 -2.13
CA GLY A 195 -32.21 -11.78 -1.73
C GLY A 195 -31.78 -13.15 -1.24
N PHE A 196 -31.03 -13.24 -0.12
CA PHE A 196 -30.59 -14.54 0.43
C PHE A 196 -31.78 -15.48 0.64
N GLU A 197 -31.90 -16.49 -0.23
CA GLU A 197 -32.85 -17.57 -0.03
C GLU A 197 -32.37 -18.46 1.11
N ALA A 198 -33.28 -18.83 2.00
CA ALA A 198 -32.99 -19.79 3.05
C ALA A 198 -32.56 -21.11 2.40
N SER A 199 -31.36 -21.60 2.73
CA SER A 199 -30.85 -22.85 2.16
C SER A 199 -31.87 -23.97 2.38
N SER A 200 -32.41 -24.54 1.29
CA SER A 200 -33.28 -25.71 1.38
C SER A 200 -32.51 -26.83 2.08
N ARG A 201 -33.10 -27.44 3.12
CA ARG A 201 -32.51 -28.56 3.91
C ARG A 201 -32.41 -29.88 3.12
N GLY A 202 -32.12 -29.84 1.82
CA GLY A 202 -31.96 -30.99 0.94
C GLY A 202 -30.49 -31.28 0.63
N GLY A 203 -30.09 -32.55 0.67
CA GLY A 203 -28.71 -33.04 0.48
C GLY A 203 -28.11 -32.87 -0.92
N THR A 204 -28.56 -31.90 -1.71
CA THR A 204 -27.95 -31.56 -3.01
C THR A 204 -26.67 -30.74 -2.81
N ALA A 205 -25.65 -31.02 -3.62
CA ALA A 205 -24.37 -30.32 -3.57
C ALA A 205 -24.56 -28.80 -3.73
N LYS A 206 -24.22 -28.04 -2.68
CA LYS A 206 -24.31 -26.57 -2.69
C LYS A 206 -23.26 -25.98 -3.63
N GLY A 207 -23.69 -25.15 -4.58
CA GLY A 207 -22.79 -24.36 -5.44
C GLY A 207 -22.00 -23.31 -4.65
N LYS A 208 -20.91 -22.79 -5.25
CA LYS A 208 -20.01 -21.80 -4.63
C LYS A 208 -20.77 -20.58 -4.05
N ARG A 209 -21.74 -20.06 -4.81
CA ARG A 209 -22.57 -18.90 -4.42
C ARG A 209 -23.42 -19.18 -3.18
N GLN A 210 -24.05 -20.35 -3.10
CA GLN A 210 -24.86 -20.73 -1.93
C GLN A 210 -23.99 -20.87 -0.68
N ARG A 211 -22.80 -21.49 -0.80
CA ARG A 211 -21.87 -21.61 0.32
C ARG A 211 -21.44 -20.24 0.85
N LEU A 212 -21.21 -19.30 -0.06
CA LEU A 212 -20.86 -17.92 0.29
C LEU A 212 -22.00 -17.21 1.05
N TYR A 213 -23.26 -17.40 0.62
CA TYR A 213 -24.42 -16.90 1.35
C TYR A 213 -24.63 -17.56 2.71
N ASP A 214 -24.38 -18.86 2.82
CA ASP A 214 -24.44 -19.56 4.10
C ASP A 214 -23.37 -19.01 5.07
N SER A 215 -22.16 -18.75 4.59
CA SER A 215 -21.09 -18.10 5.37
C SER A 215 -21.46 -16.67 5.77
N ALA A 216 -22.05 -15.89 4.86
CA ALA A 216 -22.54 -14.54 5.16
C ALA A 216 -23.66 -14.56 6.22
N ASN A 217 -24.58 -15.53 6.15
CA ASN A 217 -25.62 -15.73 7.17
C ASN A 217 -25.03 -16.16 8.52
N ALA A 218 -24.05 -17.06 8.53
CA ALA A 218 -23.37 -17.45 9.77
C ALA A 218 -22.68 -16.25 10.43
N LEU A 219 -21.98 -15.42 9.65
CA LEU A 219 -21.40 -14.17 10.13
C LEU A 219 -22.46 -13.20 10.63
N TYR A 220 -23.59 -13.06 9.92
CA TYR A 220 -24.70 -12.22 10.35
C TYR A 220 -25.24 -12.64 11.72
N HIS A 221 -25.40 -13.93 11.95
CA HIS A 221 -25.85 -14.46 13.25
C HIS A 221 -24.82 -14.24 14.35
N TYR A 222 -23.53 -14.46 14.08
CA TYR A 222 -22.46 -14.14 15.01
C TYR A 222 -22.47 -12.65 15.40
N CYS A 223 -22.54 -11.75 14.42
CA CYS A 223 -22.61 -10.32 14.68
C CYS A 223 -23.94 -9.89 15.32
N SER A 224 -25.02 -10.67 15.20
CA SER A 224 -26.30 -10.36 15.87
C SER A 224 -26.23 -10.61 17.38
N LEU A 225 -25.28 -11.42 17.85
CA LEU A 225 -25.02 -11.59 19.27
C LEU A 225 -24.67 -10.26 19.94
N SER A 226 -24.09 -9.28 19.23
CA SER A 226 -23.71 -7.99 19.82
C SER A 226 -24.89 -7.13 20.28
N VAL A 227 -26.08 -7.42 19.75
CA VAL A 227 -27.34 -6.72 20.06
C VAL A 227 -28.08 -7.42 21.20
N HIS A 228 -27.83 -8.71 21.42
CA HIS A 228 -28.59 -9.56 22.34
C HIS A 228 -27.77 -10.11 23.51
N ALA A 229 -26.44 -9.98 23.47
CA ALA A 229 -25.57 -10.30 24.59
C ALA A 229 -25.83 -9.31 25.73
N ASP A 230 -25.95 -9.85 26.95
CA ASP A 230 -26.06 -9.05 28.16
C ASP A 230 -24.75 -8.24 28.32
N GLU A 231 -24.85 -6.91 28.27
CA GLU A 231 -23.70 -5.99 28.28
C GLU A 231 -22.82 -6.13 29.54
N HIS A 232 -23.32 -6.83 30.55
CA HIS A 232 -22.64 -7.07 31.82
C HIS A 232 -21.88 -8.40 31.89
N VAL A 233 -22.04 -9.30 30.90
CA VAL A 233 -21.49 -10.67 30.95
C VAL A 233 -20.49 -10.96 29.82
N GLU A 234 -20.71 -10.41 28.63
CA GLU A 234 -19.82 -10.64 27.47
C GLU A 234 -19.37 -9.31 26.85
N SER A 235 -18.06 -9.06 26.86
CA SER A 235 -17.45 -7.89 26.24
C SER A 235 -16.96 -8.20 24.83
N TRP A 236 -17.11 -7.25 23.92
CA TRP A 236 -16.65 -7.40 22.54
C TRP A 236 -15.16 -7.07 22.45
N THR A 237 -14.37 -8.10 22.23
CA THR A 237 -12.92 -7.93 22.15
C THR A 237 -12.52 -7.40 20.77
N ARG A 238 -11.28 -6.90 20.70
CA ARG A 238 -10.69 -6.51 19.42
C ARG A 238 -10.58 -7.70 18.47
N ALA A 239 -10.37 -8.91 18.99
CA ALA A 239 -10.29 -10.11 18.18
C ALA A 239 -11.63 -10.41 17.49
N ASP A 240 -12.74 -10.23 18.18
CA ASP A 240 -14.09 -10.39 17.62
C ASP A 240 -14.36 -9.37 16.50
N ALA A 241 -13.98 -8.12 16.72
CA ALA A 241 -14.13 -7.05 15.73
C ALA A 241 -13.25 -7.29 14.49
N VAL A 242 -12.00 -7.75 14.67
CA VAL A 242 -11.12 -8.13 13.55
C VAL A 242 -11.66 -9.34 12.81
N LEU A 243 -12.13 -10.36 13.51
CA LEU A 243 -12.73 -11.56 12.90
C LEU A 243 -13.95 -11.17 12.05
N ALA A 244 -14.86 -10.37 12.60
CA ALA A 244 -16.06 -9.95 11.90
C ALA A 244 -15.74 -9.12 10.64
N LEU A 245 -14.88 -8.11 10.78
CA LEU A 245 -14.51 -7.24 9.67
C LEU A 245 -13.75 -8.00 8.58
N SER A 246 -12.72 -8.77 8.94
CA SER A 246 -11.93 -9.53 7.96
C SER A 246 -12.76 -10.59 7.25
N THR A 247 -13.69 -11.26 7.95
CA THR A 247 -14.60 -12.23 7.33
C THR A 247 -15.53 -11.55 6.34
N LEU A 248 -16.11 -10.39 6.68
CA LEU A 248 -16.94 -9.63 5.73
C LEU A 248 -16.13 -9.23 4.49
N CYS A 249 -14.90 -8.75 4.67
CA CYS A 249 -14.01 -8.39 3.56
C CYS A 249 -13.74 -9.59 2.66
N ALA A 250 -13.35 -10.73 3.23
CA ALA A 250 -13.10 -11.96 2.48
C ALA A 250 -14.33 -12.44 1.71
N LEU A 251 -15.53 -12.33 2.30
CA LEU A 251 -16.78 -12.69 1.65
C LEU A 251 -17.11 -11.76 0.47
N LEU A 252 -16.89 -10.46 0.61
CA LEU A 252 -17.08 -9.49 -0.47
C LEU A 252 -16.09 -9.73 -1.61
N SER A 253 -14.81 -9.94 -1.29
CA SER A 253 -13.77 -10.20 -2.30
C SER A 253 -13.98 -11.53 -3.01
N ALA A 254 -14.47 -12.57 -2.31
CA ALA A 254 -14.80 -13.86 -2.94
C ALA A 254 -16.04 -13.81 -3.84
N ARG A 255 -16.91 -12.82 -3.63
CA ARG A 255 -18.14 -12.60 -4.40
C ARG A 255 -17.89 -11.80 -5.67
N ASP A 256 -16.92 -10.88 -5.65
CA ASP A 256 -16.58 -9.98 -6.76
C ASP A 256 -17.83 -9.19 -7.23
N PRO A 257 -18.35 -8.27 -6.38
CA PRO A 257 -19.64 -7.60 -6.57
C PRO A 257 -19.73 -6.65 -7.77
#